data_AF-A0AB35YA77-F1
#
_entry.id   AF-A0AB35YA77-F1
#
_cell.length_a   1.000
_cell.length_b   1.000
_cell.length_c   1.000
_cell.angle_alpha   90.00
_cell.angle_beta   90.00
_cell.angle_gamma   90.00
#
_symmetry.space_group_name_H-M   'P 1'
#
loop_
_entity.id
_entity.type
_entity.pdbx_description
1 polymer ?
#
loop_
_entity_poly.entity_id
_entity_poly.type
_entity_poly.pdbx_seq_one_letter_code
_entity_poly.pdbx_strand_id
1 'polypeptide(L)'
;MPVLTSERREKKQGKIRNSEYYGMESIFDTLYAESRNGKTFNHLMAIIESEENIKLAYRTIKRNHGSKTPGVDKKTIRNLAKLSEDEY
;
A
#
# COMPACT_ATOMS: atom_id res chain seq x y z
N MET A 1 -36.40 -14.63 22.53
CA MET A 1 -35.75 -14.40 21.22
C MET A 1 -34.26 -14.62 21.38
N PRO A 2 -33.65 -15.64 20.77
CA PRO A 2 -32.20 -15.79 20.80
C PRO A 2 -31.57 -14.72 19.91
N VAL A 3 -30.67 -13.91 20.48
CA VAL A 3 -29.90 -12.89 19.76
C VAL A 3 -28.81 -13.60 18.97
N LEU A 4 -28.80 -13.38 17.65
CA LEU A 4 -27.75 -13.82 16.74
C LEU A 4 -26.39 -13.35 17.29
N THR A 5 -25.60 -14.29 17.80
CA THR A 5 -24.22 -14.04 18.22
C THR A 5 -23.46 -13.47 17.02
N SER A 6 -22.96 -12.25 17.16
CA SER A 6 -22.08 -11.62 16.17
C SER A 6 -20.92 -12.59 15.86
N GLU A 7 -20.86 -13.08 14.64
CA GLU A 7 -19.73 -13.86 14.14
C GLU A 7 -18.44 -13.11 14.51
N ARG A 8 -17.48 -13.79 15.13
CA ARG A 8 -16.16 -13.23 15.42
C ARG A 8 -15.52 -12.85 14.09
N ARG A 9 -15.69 -11.61 13.64
CA ARG A 9 -14.91 -11.05 12.54
C ARG A 9 -13.46 -11.09 12.98
N GLU A 10 -12.69 -12.02 12.42
CA GLU A 10 -11.24 -12.04 12.59
C GLU A 10 -10.72 -10.62 12.30
N LYS A 11 -9.85 -10.12 13.17
CA LYS A 11 -9.22 -8.81 12.96
C LYS A 11 -8.35 -8.90 11.71
N LYS A 12 -8.93 -8.62 10.53
CA LYS A 12 -8.21 -8.51 9.26
C LYS A 12 -6.97 -7.65 9.49
N GLN A 13 -5.79 -8.21 9.22
CA GLN A 13 -4.51 -7.54 9.43
C GLN A 13 -4.51 -6.18 8.71
N GLY A 14 -4.10 -5.12 9.40
CA GLY A 14 -4.22 -3.74 8.87
C GLY A 14 -3.45 -3.48 7.56
N LYS A 15 -2.49 -4.34 7.20
CA LYS A 15 -1.75 -4.28 5.94
C LYS A 15 -2.65 -4.58 4.73
N ILE A 16 -3.51 -5.61 4.84
CA ILE A 16 -4.40 -6.06 3.76
C ILE A 16 -5.45 -4.98 3.45
N ARG A 17 -5.97 -4.32 4.49
CA ARG A 17 -7.00 -3.27 4.34
C ARG A 17 -6.58 -2.08 3.48
N ASN A 18 -5.30 -1.70 3.51
CA ASN A 18 -4.84 -0.57 2.71
C ASN A 18 -4.74 -0.97 1.24
N SER A 19 -4.24 -2.18 0.94
CA SER A 19 -4.18 -2.68 -0.44
C SER A 19 -5.58 -2.87 -1.03
N GLU A 20 -6.54 -3.38 -0.25
CA GLU A 20 -7.96 -3.46 -0.62
C GLU A 20 -8.53 -2.07 -0.98
N TYR A 21 -8.25 -1.05 -0.15
CA TYR A 21 -8.77 0.32 -0.36
C TYR A 21 -8.28 0.97 -1.67
N TYR A 22 -7.07 0.66 -2.11
CA TYR A 22 -6.51 1.15 -3.37
C TYR A 22 -6.64 0.15 -4.53
N GLY A 23 -7.38 -0.95 -4.36
CA GLY A 23 -7.59 -1.95 -5.42
C GLY A 23 -6.33 -2.70 -5.86
N MET A 24 -5.26 -2.69 -5.07
CA MET A 24 -3.97 -3.29 -5.44
C MET A 24 -3.83 -4.78 -5.10
N GLU A 25 -4.78 -5.35 -4.34
CA GLU A 25 -4.73 -6.75 -3.88
C GLU A 25 -4.65 -7.74 -5.06
N SER A 26 -5.58 -7.64 -6.02
CA SER A 26 -5.64 -8.53 -7.18
C SER A 26 -4.40 -8.43 -8.07
N ILE A 27 -3.83 -7.23 -8.19
CA ILE A 27 -2.60 -6.98 -8.95
C ILE A 27 -1.43 -7.70 -8.28
N PHE A 28 -1.28 -7.55 -6.95
CA PHE A 28 -0.21 -8.21 -6.21
C PHE A 28 -0.34 -9.73 -6.23
N ASP A 29 -1.55 -10.26 -6.09
CA ASP A 29 -1.80 -11.71 -6.17
C ASP A 29 -1.46 -12.27 -7.55
N THR A 30 -1.82 -11.54 -8.62
CA THR A 30 -1.48 -11.92 -9.99
C THR A 30 0.03 -11.94 -10.19
N LEU A 31 0.73 -10.88 -9.78
CA LEU A 31 2.18 -10.80 -9.86
C LEU A 31 2.85 -11.94 -9.09
N TYR A 32 2.36 -12.29 -7.91
CA TYR A 32 2.88 -13.39 -7.11
C TYR A 32 2.68 -14.75 -7.79
N ALA A 33 1.47 -15.03 -8.31
CA ALA A 33 1.16 -16.27 -9.01
C ALA A 33 2.00 -16.44 -10.28
N GLU A 34 2.17 -15.37 -11.06
CA GLU A 34 2.99 -15.37 -12.26
C GLU A 34 4.49 -15.53 -11.96
N SER A 35 4.97 -14.89 -10.90
CA SER A 35 6.36 -15.03 -10.42
C SER A 35 6.66 -16.48 -10.04
N ARG A 36 5.73 -17.12 -9.33
CA ARG A 36 5.80 -18.55 -9.00
C ARG A 36 5.88 -19.47 -10.23
N ASN A 37 5.32 -19.05 -11.35
CA ASN A 37 5.38 -19.78 -12.61
C ASN A 37 6.63 -19.47 -13.44
N GLY A 38 7.59 -18.72 -12.90
CA GLY A 38 8.85 -18.38 -13.57
C GLY A 38 8.72 -17.28 -14.62
N LYS A 39 7.64 -16.49 -14.60
CA LYS A 39 7.45 -15.39 -15.56
C LYS A 39 8.52 -14.31 -15.38
N THR A 40 9.13 -13.87 -16.47
CA THR A 40 9.95 -12.65 -16.50
C THR A 40 9.06 -11.43 -16.73
N PHE A 41 9.17 -10.43 -15.87
CA PHE A 41 8.38 -9.21 -15.97
C PHE A 41 9.16 -8.10 -16.67
N ASN A 42 8.65 -7.64 -17.81
CA ASN A 42 9.28 -6.57 -18.60
C ASN A 42 8.58 -5.21 -18.45
N HIS A 43 7.39 -5.17 -17.83
CA HIS A 43 6.52 -3.98 -17.81
C HIS A 43 6.02 -3.63 -16.40
N LEU A 44 6.84 -3.85 -15.37
CA LEU A 44 6.47 -3.51 -13.99
C LEU A 44 6.33 -2.01 -13.76
N MET A 45 7.01 -1.17 -14.56
CA MET A 45 7.04 0.28 -14.32
C MET A 45 5.64 0.90 -14.35
N ALA A 46 4.78 0.45 -15.27
CA ALA A 46 3.40 0.92 -15.35
C ALA A 46 2.59 0.63 -14.07
N ILE A 47 2.91 -0.46 -13.36
CA ILE A 47 2.27 -0.81 -12.08
C ILE A 47 2.93 -0.04 -10.93
N ILE A 48 4.26 0.16 -10.99
CA ILE A 48 5.01 0.87 -9.96
C ILE A 48 4.58 2.34 -9.89
N GLU A 49 4.43 2.98 -11.05
CA GLU A 49 4.05 4.39 -11.20
C GLU A 49 2.54 4.63 -11.18
N SER A 50 1.72 3.60 -10.99
CA SER A 50 0.26 3.80 -10.90
C SER A 50 -0.09 4.65 -9.68
N GLU A 51 -1.10 5.51 -9.84
CA GLU A 51 -1.53 6.45 -8.80
C GLU A 51 -1.93 5.71 -7.51
N GLU A 52 -2.61 4.57 -7.66
CA GLU A 52 -3.02 3.70 -6.57
C GLU A 52 -1.82 3.16 -5.79
N ASN A 53 -0.78 2.71 -6.50
CA ASN A 53 0.43 2.17 -5.88
C ASN A 53 1.25 3.26 -5.20
N ILE A 54 1.36 4.45 -5.80
CA ILE A 54 2.02 5.63 -5.20
C ILE A 54 1.30 6.05 -3.91
N LYS A 55 -0.03 6.16 -3.93
CA LYS A 55 -0.84 6.50 -2.74
C LYS A 55 -0.70 5.44 -1.63
N LEU A 56 -0.73 4.16 -1.99
CA LEU A 56 -0.51 3.05 -1.05
C LEU A 56 0.89 3.10 -0.43
N ALA A 57 1.92 3.35 -1.24
CA ALA A 57 3.31 3.47 -0.80
C ALA A 57 3.46 4.62 0.19
N TYR A 58 2.96 5.82 -0.16
CA TYR A 58 2.99 6.98 0.73
C TYR A 58 2.32 6.70 2.09
N ARG A 59 1.12 6.10 2.08
CA ARG A 59 0.38 5.76 3.32
C ARG A 59 1.14 4.76 4.19
N THR A 60 1.82 3.81 3.56
CA THR A 60 2.62 2.80 4.25
C THR A 60 3.89 3.42 4.85
N ILE A 61 4.62 4.22 4.08
CA ILE A 61 5.87 4.88 4.51
C ILE A 61 5.57 5.90 5.61
N LYS A 62 4.48 6.66 5.50
CA LYS A 62 4.08 7.67 6.50
C LYS A 62 3.90 7.10 7.90
N ARG A 63 3.55 5.82 8.04
CA ARG A 63 3.30 5.15 9.32
C ARG A 63 4.38 4.16 9.75
N ASN A 64 5.40 3.93 8.91
CA ASN A 64 6.47 3.00 9.26
C ASN A 64 7.41 3.58 10.33
N HIS A 65 8.25 2.73 10.92
CA HIS A 65 9.20 3.14 11.96
C HIS A 65 10.18 4.23 11.47
N GLY A 66 10.59 4.15 10.20
CA GLY A 66 11.48 5.10 9.55
C GLY A 66 10.87 6.45 9.22
N SER A 67 9.55 6.65 9.36
CA SER A 67 8.83 7.87 8.96
C SER A 67 9.36 9.17 9.56
N LYS A 68 10.01 9.09 10.73
CA LYS A 68 10.62 10.23 11.43
C LYS A 68 12.10 10.42 11.11
N THR A 69 12.70 9.49 10.38
CA THR A 69 14.13 9.53 10.02
C THR A 69 14.28 10.46 8.82
N PRO A 70 15.04 11.56 8.95
CA PRO A 70 15.30 12.43 7.82
C PRO A 70 16.26 11.78 6.83
N GLY A 71 16.09 12.09 5.54
CA GLY A 71 17.08 11.79 4.52
C GLY A 71 18.31 12.71 4.61
N VAL A 72 19.24 12.54 3.67
CA VAL A 72 20.42 13.42 3.52
C VAL A 72 20.02 14.88 3.29
N ASP A 73 18.86 15.09 2.66
CA ASP A 73 18.24 16.40 2.42
C ASP A 73 17.57 17.02 3.66
N LYS A 74 17.67 16.35 4.83
CA LYS A 74 17.05 16.73 6.11
C LYS A 74 15.52 16.76 6.08
N LYS A 75 14.87 16.15 5.07
CA LYS A 75 13.41 16.06 4.98
C LYS A 75 12.92 14.70 5.43
N THR A 76 11.68 14.68 5.93
CA THR A 76 10.93 13.47 6.32
C THR A 76 9.69 13.32 5.45
N ILE A 77 9.01 12.18 5.55
CA ILE A 77 7.71 11.95 4.90
C ILE A 77 6.63 12.98 5.29
N ARG A 78 6.80 13.68 6.41
CA ARG A 78 5.88 14.76 6.83
C ARG A 78 6.05 16.04 6.04
N ASN A 79 7.23 16.27 5.46
CA ASN A 79 7.45 17.39 4.54
C ASN A 79 6.66 17.16 3.25
N LEU A 80 6.62 15.90 2.77
CA LEU A 80 5.81 15.48 1.63
C LEU A 80 4.30 15.64 1.89
N ALA A 81 3.86 15.46 3.14
CA ALA A 81 2.45 15.64 3.52
C ALA A 81 1.93 17.08 3.43
N LYS A 82 2.82 18.07 3.23
CA LYS A 82 2.47 19.49 3.13
C LYS A 82 2.30 19.97 1.68
N LEU A 83 2.76 19.19 0.71
CA LEU A 83 2.55 19.49 -0.70
C LEU A 83 1.10 19.17 -1.08
N SER A 84 0.50 19.98 -1.94
CA SER A 84 -0.83 19.70 -2.49
C SER A 84 -0.77 18.52 -3.46
N GLU A 85 -1.92 17.89 -3.75
CA GLU A 85 -1.99 16.82 -4.76
C GLU A 85 -1.58 17.33 -6.16
N ASP A 86 -1.72 18.63 -6.43
CA ASP A 86 -1.32 19.28 -7.69
C ASP A 86 0.19 19.58 -7.78
N GLU A 87 0.94 19.47 -6.67
CA GLU A 87 2.40 19.66 -6.63
C GLU A 87 3.17 18.33 -6.79
N TYR A 88 2.46 17.25 -7.10
CA TYR A 88 3.00 15.92 -7.45
C TYR A 88 3.09 15.73 -8.96
#